data_AF-A0A510PIQ5-F1
#
_entry.id   AF-A0A510PIQ5-F1
#
_cell.length_a   1.000
_cell.length_b   1.000
_cell.length_c   1.000
_cell.angle_alpha   90.00
_cell.angle_beta   90.00
_cell.angle_gamma   90.00
#
_symmetry.space_group_name_H-M   'P 1'
#
loop_
_entity.id
_entity.type
_entity.pdbx_description
1 polymer ?
#
loop_
_entity_poly.entity_id
_entity_poly.type
_entity_poly.pdbx_seq_one_letter_code
_entity_poly.pdbx_strand_id
1 'polypeptide(L)'
;MVIIIVDIFILVNVFTGLDDISRWHLSPQQVYTCYSEWQSYKKNNSPDRDYDLITTFLVDYKNNNYQDEEIGHLGKVSPICLQYAAIKNKLNNQENKTLLSKIQTEQDNSNILENNNRIIRSQYDSTLLEKIAGQSANNSINRVKAEEAKQKLEENNKKISKIKEEIVKLKNELLQKPSSQNLLAFMRNESKFNDVEAGYKNATFWYPSIQLGFQVLFLAPLIIVALLVNQYAQSHGYGLIALISWHLLVIFFIPLIFKAFEFLQIGIITQFIFDIIGAIFGGLVFLVQYVYILLIPLFGFAIIKFLQKFVFNTKSQAAKRVQKSQCINCAKTIKNQDAHCPHCGYYQYVECHHCHELTYKNLPYCYHCGTAQTYDS
;
A
#
# COMPACT_ATOMS: atom_id res chain seq x y z
N MET A 1 31.47 4.89 -17.49
CA MET A 1 30.91 5.90 -16.56
C MET A 1 29.69 6.60 -17.17
N VAL A 2 29.78 7.19 -18.38
CA VAL A 2 28.65 7.90 -19.03
C VAL A 2 27.43 7.00 -19.23
N ILE A 3 27.62 5.77 -19.72
CA ILE A 3 26.52 4.80 -19.93
C ILE A 3 25.76 4.53 -18.62
N ILE A 4 26.47 4.26 -17.53
CA ILE A 4 25.87 4.02 -16.20
C ILE A 4 25.06 5.23 -15.71
N ILE A 5 25.55 6.45 -15.93
CA ILE A 5 24.83 7.68 -15.53
C ILE A 5 23.54 7.83 -16.33
N VAL A 6 23.60 7.58 -17.65
CA VAL A 6 22.41 7.63 -18.53
C VAL A 6 21.40 6.55 -18.11
N ASP A 7 21.86 5.35 -17.79
CA ASP A 7 21.00 4.25 -17.36
C ASP A 7 20.31 4.54 -16.03
N ILE A 8 21.04 5.10 -15.05
CA ILE A 8 20.46 5.53 -13.77
C ILE A 8 19.44 6.64 -14.01
N PHE A 9 19.75 7.61 -14.87
CA PHE A 9 18.83 8.69 -15.19
C PHE A 9 17.54 8.16 -15.83
N ILE A 10 17.65 7.26 -16.81
CA ILE A 10 16.49 6.62 -17.45
C ILE A 10 15.69 5.83 -16.42
N LEU A 11 16.36 5.03 -15.59
CA LEU A 11 15.72 4.21 -14.57
C LEU A 11 14.94 5.07 -13.57
N VAL A 12 15.53 6.15 -13.06
CA VAL A 12 14.85 7.09 -12.15
C VAL A 12 13.62 7.69 -12.82
N ASN A 13 13.72 8.19 -14.06
CA ASN A 13 12.57 8.77 -14.76
C ASN A 13 11.46 7.74 -15.02
N VAL A 14 11.82 6.51 -15.37
CA VAL A 14 10.86 5.42 -15.56
C VAL A 14 10.17 5.06 -14.25
N PHE A 15 10.91 4.97 -13.13
CA PHE A 15 10.33 4.70 -11.82
C PHE A 15 9.41 5.84 -11.35
N THR A 16 9.79 7.10 -11.55
CA THR A 16 8.92 8.24 -11.23
C THR A 16 7.65 8.22 -12.07
N GLY A 17 7.77 8.02 -13.38
CA GLY A 17 6.60 7.93 -14.27
C GLY A 17 5.68 6.76 -13.93
N LEU A 18 6.25 5.61 -13.52
CA LEU A 18 5.51 4.45 -13.03
C LEU A 18 4.77 4.72 -11.72
N ASP A 19 5.38 5.45 -10.79
CA ASP A 19 4.75 5.83 -9.53
C ASP A 19 3.58 6.78 -9.78
N ASP A 20 3.78 7.80 -10.62
CA ASP A 20 2.75 8.77 -10.96
C ASP A 20 1.55 8.14 -11.67
N ILE A 21 1.79 7.33 -12.71
CA ILE A 21 0.69 6.66 -13.43
C ILE A 21 -0.03 5.65 -12.55
N SER A 22 0.65 5.03 -11.58
CA SER A 22 0.04 4.09 -10.64
C SER A 22 -0.89 4.77 -9.63
N ARG A 23 -0.67 6.05 -9.35
CA ARG A 23 -1.55 6.86 -8.48
C ARG A 23 -2.63 7.60 -9.24
N TRP A 24 -2.60 7.58 -10.58
CA TRP A 24 -3.57 8.31 -11.39
C TRP A 24 -5.01 7.86 -11.16
N HIS A 25 -5.24 6.56 -10.95
CA HIS A 25 -6.55 6.07 -10.52
C HIS A 25 -6.75 6.31 -9.02
N LEU A 26 -7.93 6.80 -8.64
CA LEU A 26 -8.29 7.04 -7.24
C LEU A 26 -8.07 5.77 -6.40
N SER A 27 -7.37 5.93 -5.28
CA SER A 27 -7.21 4.88 -4.29
C SER A 27 -8.53 4.58 -3.57
N PRO A 28 -8.69 3.39 -2.97
CA PRO A 28 -9.88 3.05 -2.19
C PRO A 28 -10.19 4.06 -1.09
N GLN A 29 -9.16 4.62 -0.46
CA GLN A 29 -9.26 5.63 0.58
C GLN A 29 -9.77 6.97 0.03
N GLN A 30 -9.43 7.30 -1.23
CA GLN A 30 -9.93 8.51 -1.89
C GLN A 30 -11.35 8.32 -2.41
N VAL A 31 -11.68 7.16 -2.99
CA VAL A 31 -13.04 6.85 -3.45
C VAL A 31 -14.02 6.79 -2.27
N TYR A 32 -13.61 6.19 -1.15
CA TYR A 32 -14.44 6.02 0.05
C TYR A 32 -13.86 6.77 1.25
N THR A 33 -13.61 8.07 1.10
CA THR A 33 -13.01 8.93 2.14
C THR A 33 -13.72 8.88 3.49
N CYS A 34 -15.04 8.65 3.49
CA CYS A 34 -15.85 8.57 4.69
C CYS A 34 -15.72 7.24 5.46
N TYR A 35 -15.13 6.19 4.86
CA TYR A 35 -15.14 4.84 5.42
C TYR A 35 -14.40 4.73 6.76
N SER A 36 -13.23 5.35 6.91
CA SER A 36 -12.42 5.26 8.14
C SER A 36 -13.11 5.91 9.34
N GLU A 37 -13.70 7.09 9.15
CA GLU A 37 -14.47 7.82 10.16
C GLU A 37 -15.73 7.00 10.54
N TRP A 38 -16.43 6.45 9.56
CA TRP A 38 -17.64 5.64 9.78
C TRP A 38 -17.33 4.31 10.49
N GLN A 39 -16.27 3.63 10.09
CA GLN A 39 -15.83 2.40 10.74
C GLN A 39 -15.41 2.65 12.19
N SER A 40 -14.73 3.77 12.46
CA SER A 40 -14.34 4.17 13.82
C SER A 40 -15.56 4.44 14.69
N TYR A 41 -16.57 5.12 14.16
CA TYR A 41 -17.85 5.31 14.83
C TYR A 41 -18.53 3.97 15.14
N LYS A 42 -18.59 3.03 14.19
CA LYS A 42 -19.20 1.71 14.43
C LYS A 42 -18.49 0.89 15.52
N LYS A 43 -17.16 0.95 15.57
CA LYS A 43 -16.36 0.23 16.57
C LYS A 43 -16.40 0.85 17.96
N ASN A 44 -16.80 2.11 18.08
CA ASN A 44 -16.88 2.79 19.36
C ASN A 44 -18.14 2.33 20.13
N ASN A 45 -17.93 1.82 21.34
CA ASN A 45 -18.98 1.37 22.27
C ASN A 45 -19.19 2.33 23.45
N SER A 46 -18.55 3.51 23.43
CA SER A 46 -18.71 4.54 24.47
C SER A 46 -20.17 5.03 24.53
N PRO A 47 -20.72 5.25 25.74
CA PRO A 47 -22.02 5.90 25.88
C PRO A 47 -22.03 7.35 25.36
N ASP A 48 -20.88 8.01 25.32
CA ASP A 48 -20.71 9.37 24.79
C ASP A 48 -20.36 9.41 23.29
N ARG A 49 -20.34 8.26 22.60
CA ARG A 49 -19.88 8.14 21.20
C ARG A 49 -20.47 9.18 20.24
N ASP A 50 -21.77 9.45 20.35
CA ASP A 50 -22.45 10.39 19.46
C ASP A 50 -21.99 11.83 19.70
N TYR A 51 -21.78 12.18 20.97
CA TYR A 51 -21.23 13.47 21.37
C TYR A 51 -19.77 13.60 20.96
N ASP A 52 -18.97 12.54 21.14
CA ASP A 52 -17.57 12.51 20.76
C ASP A 52 -17.40 12.74 19.25
N LEU A 53 -18.20 12.04 18.42
CA LEU A 53 -18.19 12.20 16.96
C LEU A 53 -18.44 13.66 16.55
N ILE A 54 -19.51 14.27 17.08
CA ILE A 54 -19.89 15.65 16.75
C ILE A 54 -18.81 16.62 17.22
N THR A 55 -18.27 16.41 18.42
CA THR A 55 -17.24 17.26 19.01
C THR A 55 -15.96 17.21 18.18
N THR A 56 -15.50 16.02 17.76
CA THR A 56 -14.33 15.88 16.89
C THR A 56 -14.47 16.70 15.61
N PHE A 57 -15.64 16.69 14.97
CA PHE A 57 -15.87 17.44 13.74
C PHE A 57 -16.01 18.96 13.92
N LEU A 58 -16.44 19.40 15.10
CA LEU A 58 -16.52 20.82 15.43
C LEU A 58 -15.17 21.40 15.84
N VAL A 59 -14.32 20.61 16.52
CA VAL A 59 -12.98 21.04 16.98
C VAL A 59 -11.96 20.99 15.84
N ASP A 60 -11.85 19.86 15.14
CA ASP A 60 -10.92 19.69 14.02
C ASP A 60 -11.64 19.86 12.68
N TYR A 61 -12.39 20.97 12.56
CA TYR A 61 -13.07 21.26 11.31
C TYR A 61 -12.06 21.59 10.22
N LYS A 62 -11.89 20.65 9.29
CA LYS A 62 -11.24 20.89 8.00
C LYS A 62 -12.29 20.92 6.92
N ASN A 63 -12.33 22.01 6.15
CA ASN A 63 -13.18 22.12 4.98
C ASN A 63 -12.62 21.24 3.86
N ASN A 64 -12.83 19.94 3.96
CA ASN A 64 -12.37 18.98 2.97
C ASN A 64 -13.47 18.80 1.94
N ASN A 65 -13.30 19.42 0.77
CA ASN A 65 -14.14 19.10 -0.35
C ASN A 65 -13.68 17.76 -0.92
N TYR A 66 -14.43 16.69 -0.63
CA TYR A 66 -14.07 15.35 -1.11
C TYR A 66 -14.03 15.28 -2.64
N GLN A 67 -14.69 16.19 -3.37
CA GLN A 67 -14.60 16.26 -4.83
C GLN A 67 -13.22 16.69 -5.32
N ASP A 68 -12.41 17.33 -4.49
CA ASP A 68 -11.05 17.76 -4.88
C ASP A 68 -10.15 16.55 -5.17
N GLU A 69 -10.44 15.38 -4.59
CA GLU A 69 -9.75 14.13 -4.90
C GLU A 69 -9.90 13.76 -6.38
N GLU A 70 -11.01 14.12 -7.03
CA GLU A 70 -11.26 13.80 -8.45
C GLU A 70 -10.38 14.62 -9.40
N ILE A 71 -9.79 15.73 -8.93
CA ILE A 71 -8.99 16.63 -9.77
C ILE A 71 -7.69 15.91 -10.17
N GLY A 72 -7.49 15.75 -11.48
CA GLY A 72 -6.29 15.13 -12.02
C GLY A 72 -6.26 13.60 -11.89
N HIS A 73 -7.33 12.96 -11.42
CA HIS A 73 -7.40 11.52 -11.21
C HIS A 73 -8.48 10.86 -12.06
N LEU A 74 -8.29 9.57 -12.33
CA LEU A 74 -9.30 8.71 -12.93
C LEU A 74 -10.18 8.08 -11.85
N GLY A 75 -11.49 8.26 -11.97
CA GLY A 75 -12.48 7.72 -11.05
C GLY A 75 -13.39 8.81 -10.50
N LYS A 76 -14.30 8.43 -9.60
CA LYS A 76 -15.16 9.37 -8.86
C LYS A 76 -15.24 8.96 -7.42
N VAL A 77 -15.43 9.94 -6.53
CA VAL A 77 -15.70 9.68 -5.12
C VAL A 77 -17.10 9.10 -4.97
N SER A 78 -17.26 8.20 -4.01
CA SER A 78 -18.55 7.59 -3.69
C SER A 78 -19.60 8.68 -3.41
N PRO A 79 -20.77 8.65 -4.10
CA PRO A 79 -21.86 9.59 -3.84
C PRO A 79 -22.31 9.59 -2.38
N ILE A 80 -22.19 8.45 -1.69
CA ILE A 80 -22.50 8.33 -0.25
C ILE A 80 -21.52 9.16 0.57
N CYS A 81 -20.22 9.11 0.25
CA CYS A 81 -19.22 9.94 0.94
C CYS A 81 -19.35 11.43 0.59
N LEU A 82 -19.80 11.78 -0.62
CA LEU A 82 -20.13 13.18 -0.95
C LEU A 82 -21.33 13.70 -0.14
N GLN A 83 -22.39 12.88 0.01
CA GLN A 83 -23.51 13.20 0.89
C GLN A 83 -23.07 13.36 2.36
N TYR A 84 -22.20 12.46 2.82
CA TYR A 84 -21.61 12.53 4.16
C TYR A 84 -20.86 13.84 4.38
N ALA A 85 -19.98 14.24 3.46
CA ALA A 85 -19.25 15.51 3.54
C ALA A 85 -20.20 16.71 3.57
N ALA A 86 -21.24 16.72 2.74
CA ALA A 86 -22.24 17.78 2.74
C ALA A 86 -23.00 17.89 4.07
N ILE A 87 -23.32 16.75 4.70
CA ILE A 87 -23.97 16.71 6.02
C ILE A 87 -22.99 17.19 7.10
N LYS A 88 -21.73 16.73 7.07
CA LYS A 88 -20.65 17.15 7.97
C LYS A 88 -20.40 18.65 7.90
N ASN A 89 -20.38 19.24 6.71
CA ASN A 89 -20.16 20.69 6.54
C ASN A 89 -21.29 21.52 7.17
N LYS A 90 -22.54 21.05 7.16
CA LYS A 90 -23.67 21.72 7.82
C LYS A 90 -23.58 21.71 9.36
N LEU A 91 -22.81 20.78 9.93
CA LEU A 91 -22.56 20.73 11.37
C LEU A 91 -21.73 21.94 11.83
N ASN A 92 -20.82 22.42 10.97
CA ASN A 92 -19.94 23.55 11.22
C ASN A 92 -20.68 24.90 11.07
N ASN A 93 -21.57 25.18 12.01
CA ASN A 93 -22.28 26.45 12.11
C ASN A 93 -21.98 27.14 13.46
N GLN A 94 -22.27 28.44 13.54
CA GLN A 94 -21.94 29.25 14.71
C GLN A 94 -22.69 28.78 15.96
N GLU A 95 -23.96 28.37 15.84
CA GLU A 95 -24.74 27.91 16.99
C GLU A 95 -24.11 26.68 17.66
N ASN A 96 -23.74 25.67 16.88
CA ASN A 96 -23.12 24.45 17.36
C ASN A 96 -21.75 24.74 18.01
N LYS A 97 -20.97 25.67 17.43
CA LYS A 97 -19.69 26.10 18.01
C LYS A 97 -19.85 26.81 19.34
N THR A 98 -20.80 27.74 19.43
CA THR A 98 -21.10 28.46 20.67
C THR A 98 -21.57 27.49 21.75
N LEU A 99 -22.42 26.53 21.41
CA LEU A 99 -22.89 25.52 22.36
C LEU A 99 -21.74 24.61 22.83
N LEU A 100 -20.87 24.16 21.92
CA LEU A 100 -19.69 23.38 22.28
C LEU A 100 -18.72 24.17 23.18
N SER A 101 -18.48 25.45 22.87
CA SER A 101 -17.63 26.32 23.69
C SER A 101 -18.21 26.52 25.10
N LYS A 102 -19.54 26.62 25.23
CA LYS A 102 -20.21 26.66 26.53
C LYS A 102 -19.98 25.36 27.32
N ILE A 103 -20.12 24.21 26.66
CA ILE A 103 -19.86 22.89 27.29
C ILE A 103 -18.40 22.79 27.76
N GLN A 104 -17.43 23.20 26.93
CA GLN A 104 -16.01 23.19 27.28
C GLN A 104 -15.72 24.11 28.48
N THR A 105 -16.31 25.31 28.50
CA THR A 105 -16.18 26.25 29.62
C THR A 105 -16.70 25.65 30.93
N GLU A 106 -17.87 25.03 30.90
CA GLU A 106 -18.43 24.37 32.09
C GLU A 106 -17.59 23.17 32.54
N GLN A 107 -17.05 22.40 31.59
CA GLN A 107 -16.15 21.29 31.89
C GLN A 107 -14.86 21.79 32.57
N ASP A 108 -14.27 22.88 32.08
CA ASP A 108 -13.08 23.49 32.66
C ASP A 108 -13.35 24.04 34.06
N ASN A 109 -14.50 24.69 34.27
CA ASN A 109 -14.94 25.15 35.59
C ASN A 109 -15.08 23.97 36.58
N SER A 110 -15.67 22.85 36.13
CA SER A 110 -15.76 21.62 36.94
C SER A 110 -14.37 21.09 37.29
N ASN A 111 -13.46 21.02 36.31
CA ASN A 111 -12.10 20.52 36.50
C ASN A 111 -11.31 21.39 37.49
N ILE A 112 -11.46 22.72 37.44
CA ILE A 112 -10.85 23.66 38.39
C ILE A 112 -11.37 23.41 39.81
N LEU A 113 -12.69 23.25 39.99
CA LEU A 113 -13.28 22.96 41.30
C LEU A 113 -12.85 21.59 41.85
N GLU A 114 -12.75 20.58 40.99
CA GLU A 114 -12.26 19.24 41.38
C GLU A 114 -10.79 19.27 41.81
N ASN A 115 -9.94 20.00 41.09
CA ASN A 115 -8.55 20.21 41.46
C ASN A 115 -8.43 20.95 42.80
N ASN A 116 -9.21 22.02 43.00
CA ASN A 116 -9.26 22.74 44.28
C ASN A 116 -9.72 21.81 45.42
N ASN A 117 -10.71 20.96 45.19
CA ASN A 117 -11.16 19.98 46.18
C ASN A 117 -10.06 18.96 46.53
N ARG A 118 -9.24 18.56 45.56
CA ARG A 118 -8.09 17.67 45.81
C ARG A 118 -7.06 18.34 46.74
N ILE A 119 -6.77 19.62 46.51
CA ILE A 119 -5.86 20.41 47.36
C ILE A 119 -6.43 20.56 48.77
N ILE A 120 -7.71 20.92 48.90
CA ILE A 120 -8.38 21.09 50.20
C ILE A 120 -8.40 19.76 50.98
N ARG A 121 -8.68 18.62 50.32
CA ARG A 121 -8.62 17.29 50.96
C ARG A 121 -7.23 16.97 51.50
N SER A 122 -6.17 17.22 50.72
CA SER A 122 -4.79 17.00 51.16
C SER A 122 -4.43 17.84 52.41
N GLN A 123 -4.89 19.09 52.45
CA GLN A 123 -4.66 19.99 53.60
C GLN A 123 -5.51 19.58 54.81
N TYR A 124 -6.74 19.13 54.57
CA TYR A 124 -7.64 18.59 55.59
C TYR A 124 -7.05 17.34 56.27
N ASP A 125 -6.59 16.37 55.48
CA ASP A 125 -6.01 15.14 56.02
C ASP A 125 -4.76 15.45 56.87
N SER A 126 -3.95 16.41 56.42
CA SER A 126 -2.76 16.87 57.15
C SER A 126 -3.12 17.60 58.46
N THR A 127 -4.09 18.51 58.43
CA THR A 127 -4.56 19.21 59.65
C THR A 127 -5.24 18.29 60.64
N LEU A 128 -5.92 17.24 60.15
CA LEU A 128 -6.51 16.21 61.01
C LEU A 128 -5.41 15.41 61.74
N LEU A 129 -4.34 15.03 61.04
CA LEU A 129 -3.19 14.36 61.63
C LEU A 129 -2.47 15.25 62.65
N GLU A 130 -2.28 16.54 62.36
CA GLU A 130 -1.72 17.52 63.30
C GLU A 130 -2.59 17.66 64.56
N LYS A 131 -3.92 17.67 64.41
CA LYS A 131 -4.88 17.70 65.53
C LYS A 131 -4.79 16.43 66.37
N ILE A 132 -4.64 15.25 65.76
CA ILE A 132 -4.43 13.97 66.46
C ILE A 132 -3.07 13.96 67.19
N ALA A 133 -2.05 14.59 66.60
CA ALA A 133 -0.71 14.72 67.19
C ALA A 133 -0.62 15.79 68.30
N GLY A 134 -1.72 16.49 68.62
CA GLY A 134 -1.76 17.51 69.68
C GLY A 134 -1.09 18.84 69.31
N GLN A 135 -0.81 19.08 68.02
CA GLN A 135 -0.25 20.33 67.54
C GLN A 135 -1.31 21.45 67.57
N SER A 136 -0.97 22.60 68.16
CA SER A 136 -1.90 23.73 68.26
C SER A 136 -2.14 24.36 66.88
N ALA A 137 -3.35 24.89 66.65
CA ALA A 137 -3.73 25.49 65.38
C ALA A 137 -2.84 26.68 64.96
N ASN A 138 -2.20 27.38 65.91
CA ASN A 138 -1.24 28.46 65.62
C ASN A 138 0.10 27.96 65.08
N ASN A 139 0.43 26.68 65.28
CA ASN A 139 1.64 26.05 64.78
C ASN A 139 1.36 25.18 63.54
N SER A 140 0.13 25.19 63.02
CA SER A 140 -0.24 24.44 61.83
C SER A 140 0.43 25.04 60.59
N ILE A 141 1.01 24.19 59.74
CA ILE A 141 1.60 24.60 58.46
C ILE A 141 0.48 24.88 57.43
N ASN A 142 -0.72 24.38 57.70
CA ASN A 142 -1.86 24.43 56.80
C ASN A 142 -2.74 25.65 57.07
N ARG A 143 -3.21 26.29 56.00
CA ARG A 143 -3.94 27.57 56.06
C ARG A 143 -5.43 27.44 56.40
N VAL A 144 -5.99 26.23 56.39
CA VAL A 144 -7.45 26.01 56.45
C VAL A 144 -7.79 25.15 57.65
N LYS A 145 -8.71 25.60 58.51
CA LYS A 145 -9.20 24.80 59.63
C LYS A 145 -10.03 23.62 59.13
N ALA A 146 -9.99 22.50 59.86
CA ALA A 146 -10.68 21.26 59.47
C ALA A 146 -12.18 21.46 59.15
N GLU A 147 -12.87 22.28 59.95
CA GLU A 147 -14.29 22.59 59.78
C GLU A 147 -14.57 23.49 58.55
N GLU A 148 -13.69 24.46 58.26
CA GLU A 148 -13.78 25.34 57.08
C GLU A 148 -13.50 24.55 55.79
N ALA A 149 -12.53 23.62 55.83
CA ALA A 149 -12.22 22.72 54.72
C ALA A 149 -13.42 21.82 54.39
N LYS A 150 -14.09 21.25 55.39
CA LYS A 150 -15.26 20.40 55.20
C LYS A 150 -16.42 21.16 54.54
N GLN A 151 -16.75 22.35 55.04
CA GLN A 151 -17.80 23.18 54.44
C GLN A 151 -17.48 23.55 52.99
N LYS A 152 -16.22 23.91 52.71
CA LYS A 152 -15.81 24.27 51.34
C LYS A 152 -15.89 23.10 50.36
N LEU A 153 -15.52 21.90 50.80
CA LEU A 153 -15.67 20.68 50.01
C LEU A 153 -17.14 20.38 49.70
N GLU A 154 -18.03 20.50 50.68
CA GLU A 154 -19.48 20.29 50.47
C GLU A 154 -20.07 21.32 49.49
N GLU A 155 -19.72 22.60 49.62
CA GLU A 155 -20.13 23.65 48.67
C GLU A 155 -19.65 23.37 47.25
N ASN A 156 -18.35 23.06 47.10
CA ASN A 156 -17.75 22.78 45.80
C ASN A 156 -18.35 21.52 45.18
N ASN A 157 -18.58 20.45 45.94
CA ASN A 157 -19.23 19.22 45.44
C ASN A 157 -20.67 19.49 44.97
N LYS A 158 -21.43 20.33 45.67
CA LYS A 158 -22.77 20.76 45.21
C LYS A 158 -22.68 21.55 43.90
N LYS A 159 -21.70 22.46 43.77
CA LYS A 159 -21.46 23.20 42.51
C LYS A 159 -21.07 22.28 41.36
N ILE A 160 -20.12 21.37 41.59
CA ILE A 160 -19.69 20.37 40.60
C ILE A 160 -20.88 19.52 40.14
N SER A 161 -21.74 19.08 41.06
CA SER A 161 -22.92 18.29 40.71
C SER A 161 -23.88 19.06 39.80
N LYS A 162 -24.15 20.34 40.11
CA LYS A 162 -24.97 21.22 39.26
C LYS A 162 -24.34 21.45 37.88
N ILE A 163 -23.04 21.70 37.83
CA ILE A 163 -22.30 21.89 36.57
C ILE A 163 -22.38 20.61 35.73
N LYS A 164 -22.19 19.43 36.33
CA LYS A 164 -22.32 18.14 35.62
C LYS A 164 -23.72 17.92 35.07
N GLU A 165 -24.77 18.25 35.82
CA GLU A 165 -26.15 18.21 35.33
C GLU A 165 -26.38 19.18 34.16
N GLU A 166 -25.81 20.39 34.22
CA GLU A 166 -25.90 21.35 33.12
C GLU A 166 -25.14 20.87 31.88
N ILE A 167 -23.95 20.30 32.03
CA ILE A 167 -23.18 19.70 30.94
C ILE A 167 -24.00 18.60 30.24
N VAL A 168 -24.66 17.72 30.98
CA VAL A 168 -25.52 16.67 30.39
C VAL A 168 -26.67 17.28 29.59
N LYS A 169 -27.30 18.37 30.10
CA LYS A 169 -28.36 19.08 29.37
C LYS A 169 -27.83 19.72 28.08
N LEU A 170 -26.69 20.41 28.14
CA LEU A 170 -26.08 21.07 26.98
C LEU A 170 -25.60 20.06 25.94
N LYS A 171 -25.02 18.93 26.37
CA LYS A 171 -24.69 17.80 25.48
C LYS A 171 -25.93 17.32 24.75
N ASN A 172 -27.03 17.06 25.47
CA ASN A 172 -28.29 16.64 24.86
C ASN A 172 -28.85 17.70 23.91
N GLU A 173 -28.78 18.98 24.25
CA GLU A 173 -29.19 20.07 23.36
C GLU A 173 -28.40 20.05 22.05
N LEU A 174 -27.08 19.86 22.12
CA LEU A 174 -26.21 19.77 20.93
C LEU A 174 -26.57 18.55 20.08
N LEU A 175 -26.86 17.41 20.70
CA LEU A 175 -27.28 16.19 20.01
C LEU A 175 -28.66 16.36 19.35
N GLN A 176 -29.58 17.13 19.93
CA GLN A 176 -30.93 17.35 19.40
C GLN A 176 -30.99 18.40 18.28
N LYS A 177 -29.90 19.14 18.01
CA LYS A 177 -29.86 20.07 16.87
C LYS A 177 -30.11 19.33 15.55
N PRO A 178 -30.85 19.92 14.58
CA PRO A 178 -31.17 19.26 13.32
C PRO A 178 -29.95 18.79 12.53
N SER A 179 -28.86 19.56 12.52
CA SER A 179 -27.60 19.20 11.85
C SER A 179 -26.94 17.97 12.49
N SER A 180 -26.93 17.89 13.82
CA SER A 180 -26.46 16.75 14.59
C SER A 180 -27.31 15.50 14.34
N GLN A 181 -28.64 15.62 14.42
CA GLN A 181 -29.56 14.50 14.16
C GLN A 181 -29.42 13.94 12.74
N ASN A 182 -29.28 14.83 11.74
CA ASN A 182 -29.07 14.40 10.36
C ASN A 182 -27.76 13.60 10.19
N LEU A 183 -26.67 14.05 10.81
CA LEU A 183 -25.40 13.32 10.80
C LEU A 183 -25.53 11.97 11.51
N LEU A 184 -26.11 11.94 12.71
CA LEU A 184 -26.27 10.70 13.48
C LEU A 184 -27.18 9.70 12.76
N ALA A 185 -28.29 10.16 12.17
CA ALA A 185 -29.15 9.31 11.36
C ALA A 185 -28.43 8.74 10.14
N PHE A 186 -27.56 9.53 9.50
CA PHE A 186 -26.71 9.06 8.41
C PHE A 186 -25.72 7.99 8.90
N MET A 187 -25.02 8.23 10.00
CA MET A 187 -24.00 7.33 10.55
C MET A 187 -24.57 6.01 11.11
N ARG A 188 -25.82 6.02 11.59
CA ARG A 188 -26.52 4.83 12.07
C ARG A 188 -27.16 4.01 10.94
N ASN A 189 -27.20 4.52 9.71
CA ASN A 189 -27.78 3.81 8.59
C ASN A 189 -26.93 2.59 8.17
N GLU A 190 -27.38 1.40 8.53
CA GLU A 190 -26.68 0.15 8.23
C GLU A 190 -26.56 -0.14 6.73
N SER A 191 -27.61 0.15 5.94
CA SER A 191 -27.58 -0.11 4.50
C SER A 191 -26.48 0.70 3.82
N LYS A 192 -26.43 2.01 4.08
CA LYS A 192 -25.41 2.89 3.50
C LYS A 192 -23.99 2.50 3.95
N PHE A 193 -23.84 2.10 5.22
CA PHE A 193 -22.56 1.63 5.72
C PHE A 193 -22.12 0.35 4.99
N ASN A 194 -23.01 -0.63 4.85
CA ASN A 194 -22.71 -1.89 4.15
C ASN A 194 -22.35 -1.64 2.68
N ASP A 195 -23.02 -0.71 2.00
CA ASP A 195 -22.70 -0.32 0.62
C ASP A 195 -21.29 0.29 0.52
N VAL A 196 -20.94 1.18 1.46
CA VAL A 196 -19.60 1.79 1.53
C VAL A 196 -18.54 0.74 1.88
N GLU A 197 -18.81 -0.16 2.82
CA GLU A 197 -17.87 -1.21 3.24
C GLU A 197 -17.63 -2.22 2.12
N ALA A 198 -18.69 -2.71 1.46
CA ALA A 198 -18.58 -3.62 0.33
C ALA A 198 -17.83 -2.96 -0.84
N GLY A 199 -18.17 -1.70 -1.14
CA GLY A 199 -17.49 -0.90 -2.15
C GLY A 199 -15.99 -0.71 -1.84
N TYR A 200 -15.65 -0.35 -0.60
CA TYR A 200 -14.28 -0.17 -0.16
C TYR A 200 -13.48 -1.48 -0.22
N LYS A 201 -14.04 -2.61 0.23
CA LYS A 201 -13.41 -3.93 0.14
C LYS A 201 -13.15 -4.33 -1.31
N ASN A 202 -14.14 -4.15 -2.18
CA ASN A 202 -14.00 -4.44 -3.60
C ASN A 202 -12.93 -3.55 -4.26
N ALA A 203 -12.94 -2.24 -3.98
CA ALA A 203 -11.92 -1.32 -4.49
C ALA A 203 -10.53 -1.70 -3.98
N THR A 204 -10.39 -2.05 -2.71
CA THR A 204 -9.10 -2.47 -2.11
C THR A 204 -8.56 -3.74 -2.74
N PHE A 205 -9.45 -4.68 -3.09
CA PHE A 205 -9.07 -5.91 -3.78
C PHE A 205 -8.58 -5.66 -5.22
N TRP A 206 -9.29 -4.84 -6.00
CA TRP A 206 -8.96 -4.62 -7.42
C TRP A 206 -7.92 -3.53 -7.67
N TYR A 207 -7.74 -2.60 -6.73
CA TYR A 207 -6.85 -1.45 -6.91
C TYR A 207 -5.41 -1.86 -7.30
N PRO A 208 -4.76 -2.83 -6.65
CA PRO A 208 -3.43 -3.28 -7.05
C PRO A 208 -3.36 -3.80 -8.51
N SER A 209 -4.39 -4.51 -8.97
CA SER A 209 -4.47 -4.97 -10.36
C SER A 209 -4.63 -3.82 -11.34
N ILE A 210 -5.43 -2.81 -10.99
CA ILE A 210 -5.60 -1.59 -11.79
C ILE A 210 -4.27 -0.82 -11.88
N GLN A 211 -3.57 -0.66 -10.75
CA GLN A 211 -2.24 -0.03 -10.72
C GLN A 211 -1.25 -0.74 -11.64
N LEU A 212 -1.18 -2.08 -11.56
CA LEU A 212 -0.32 -2.88 -12.42
C LEU A 212 -0.72 -2.73 -13.90
N GLY A 213 -2.02 -2.69 -14.20
CA GLY A 213 -2.52 -2.43 -15.54
C GLY A 213 -2.02 -1.12 -16.12
N PHE A 214 -2.08 -0.03 -15.34
CA PHE A 214 -1.56 1.28 -15.76
C PHE A 214 -0.03 1.31 -15.90
N GLN A 215 0.69 0.63 -15.01
CA GLN A 215 2.15 0.52 -15.09
C GLN A 215 2.59 -0.26 -16.34
N VAL A 216 1.90 -1.36 -16.66
CA VAL A 216 2.14 -2.12 -17.90
C VAL A 216 1.78 -1.28 -19.11
N LEU A 217 0.66 -0.54 -19.09
CA LEU A 217 0.26 0.34 -20.19
C LEU A 217 1.30 1.44 -20.45
N PHE A 218 1.92 1.99 -19.40
CA PHE A 218 3.00 2.97 -19.50
C PHE A 218 4.29 2.39 -20.07
N LEU A 219 4.69 1.18 -19.63
CA LEU A 219 5.94 0.53 -20.07
C LEU A 219 5.83 -0.14 -21.45
N ALA A 220 4.65 -0.65 -21.81
CA ALA A 220 4.42 -1.36 -23.06
C ALA A 220 4.93 -0.61 -24.30
N PRO A 221 4.61 0.69 -24.54
CA PRO A 221 5.13 1.40 -25.70
C PRO A 221 6.66 1.51 -25.69
N LEU A 222 7.27 1.73 -24.52
CA LEU A 222 8.73 1.81 -24.39
C LEU A 222 9.42 0.48 -24.73
N ILE A 223 8.87 -0.63 -24.23
CA ILE A 223 9.36 -2.00 -24.52
C ILE A 223 9.16 -2.32 -26.01
N ILE A 224 8.00 -2.01 -26.59
CA ILE A 224 7.70 -2.26 -28.00
C ILE A 224 8.67 -1.50 -28.91
N VAL A 225 8.90 -0.21 -28.65
CA VAL A 225 9.85 0.59 -29.43
C VAL A 225 11.26 0.02 -29.31
N ALA A 226 11.71 -0.31 -28.10
CA ALA A 226 13.03 -0.92 -27.88
C ALA A 226 13.19 -2.25 -28.62
N LEU A 227 12.15 -3.09 -28.63
CA LEU A 227 12.10 -4.36 -29.38
C LEU A 227 12.19 -4.13 -30.89
N LEU A 228 11.39 -3.21 -31.44
CA LEU A 228 11.38 -2.90 -32.87
C LEU A 228 12.74 -2.37 -33.33
N VAL A 229 13.34 -1.45 -32.57
CA VAL A 229 14.67 -0.90 -32.85
C VAL A 229 15.73 -1.99 -32.79
N ASN A 230 15.68 -2.89 -31.81
CA ASN A 230 16.62 -3.99 -31.69
C ASN A 230 16.51 -4.96 -32.88
N GLN A 231 15.30 -5.34 -33.28
CA GLN A 231 15.08 -6.20 -34.45
C GLN A 231 15.58 -5.54 -35.75
N TYR A 232 15.31 -4.24 -35.91
CA TYR A 232 15.79 -3.46 -37.04
C TYR A 232 17.33 -3.36 -37.07
N ALA A 233 17.96 -3.06 -35.93
CA ALA A 233 19.41 -2.92 -35.83
C ALA A 233 20.14 -4.25 -36.07
N GLN A 234 19.61 -5.36 -35.57
CA GLN A 234 20.17 -6.69 -35.80
C GLN A 234 20.08 -7.11 -37.27
N SER A 235 18.96 -6.82 -37.94
CA SER A 235 18.78 -7.16 -39.37
C SER A 235 19.69 -6.34 -40.30
N HIS A 236 20.02 -5.10 -39.93
CA HIS A 236 20.85 -4.20 -40.73
C HIS A 236 22.34 -4.18 -40.30
N GLY A 237 22.72 -4.98 -39.29
CA GLY A 237 24.11 -5.11 -38.84
C GLY A 237 24.63 -3.94 -38.00
N TYR A 238 23.75 -3.09 -37.47
CA TYR A 238 24.12 -1.98 -36.57
C TYR A 238 24.39 -2.47 -35.14
N GLY A 239 25.58 -3.06 -34.92
CA GLY A 239 25.94 -3.71 -33.65
C GLY A 239 25.85 -2.80 -32.41
N LEU A 240 26.24 -1.52 -32.52
CA LEU A 240 26.15 -0.55 -31.43
C LEU A 240 24.70 -0.24 -31.02
N ILE A 241 23.81 -0.03 -31.99
CA ILE A 241 22.39 0.26 -31.75
C ILE A 241 21.69 -0.99 -31.20
N ALA A 242 22.03 -2.18 -31.68
CA ALA A 242 21.53 -3.44 -31.15
C ALA A 242 21.94 -3.64 -29.67
N LEU A 243 23.18 -3.28 -29.30
CA LEU A 243 23.65 -3.35 -27.91
C LEU A 243 22.88 -2.38 -27.00
N ILE A 244 22.71 -1.13 -27.43
CA ILE A 244 22.02 -0.09 -26.65
C ILE A 244 20.53 -0.42 -26.47
N SER A 245 19.86 -0.83 -27.55
CA SER A 245 18.45 -1.21 -27.49
C SER A 245 18.20 -2.46 -26.64
N TRP A 246 19.12 -3.43 -26.66
CA TRP A 246 19.10 -4.57 -25.75
C TRP A 246 19.26 -4.15 -24.28
N HIS A 247 20.20 -3.25 -23.98
CA HIS A 247 20.44 -2.75 -22.63
C HIS A 247 19.20 -2.01 -22.08
N LEU A 248 18.64 -1.13 -22.89
CA LEU A 248 17.46 -0.33 -22.54
C LEU A 248 16.21 -1.21 -22.34
N LEU A 249 16.09 -2.30 -23.11
CA LEU A 249 15.08 -3.32 -22.90
C LEU A 249 15.23 -3.96 -21.51
N VAL A 250 16.43 -4.38 -21.12
CA VAL A 250 16.68 -4.95 -19.78
C VAL A 250 16.29 -3.95 -18.68
N ILE A 251 16.66 -2.67 -18.82
CA ILE A 251 16.30 -1.62 -17.85
C ILE A 251 14.79 -1.50 -17.69
N PHE A 252 14.01 -1.53 -18.78
CA PHE A 252 12.55 -1.42 -18.71
C PHE A 252 11.87 -2.66 -18.11
N PHE A 253 12.50 -3.84 -18.20
CA PHE A 253 11.98 -5.05 -17.55
C PHE A 253 12.23 -5.09 -16.05
N ILE A 254 13.25 -4.41 -15.53
CA ILE A 254 13.56 -4.40 -14.09
C ILE A 254 12.35 -3.94 -13.24
N PRO A 255 11.74 -2.75 -13.48
CA PRO A 255 10.56 -2.32 -12.72
C PRO A 255 9.40 -3.30 -12.80
N LEU A 256 9.18 -3.91 -13.97
CA LEU A 256 8.08 -4.85 -14.20
C LEU A 256 8.27 -6.13 -13.38
N ILE A 257 9.50 -6.62 -13.26
CA ILE A 257 9.83 -7.78 -12.41
C ILE A 257 9.58 -7.44 -10.93
N PHE A 258 10.04 -6.27 -10.46
CA PHE A 258 9.78 -5.83 -9.08
C PHE A 258 8.27 -5.72 -8.79
N LYS A 259 7.51 -5.10 -9.70
CA LYS A 259 6.04 -4.96 -9.55
C LYS A 259 5.30 -6.28 -9.66
N ALA A 260 5.79 -7.22 -10.48
CA ALA A 260 5.25 -8.58 -10.52
C ALA A 260 5.44 -9.31 -9.17
N PHE A 261 6.60 -9.17 -8.52
CA PHE A 261 6.82 -9.74 -7.19
C PHE A 261 5.93 -9.10 -6.12
N GLU A 262 5.79 -7.77 -6.13
CA GLU A 262 4.88 -7.04 -5.23
C GLU A 262 3.43 -7.51 -5.41
N PHE A 263 2.96 -7.64 -6.65
CA PHE A 263 1.62 -8.14 -6.97
C PHE A 263 1.41 -9.59 -6.49
N LEU A 264 2.38 -10.48 -6.72
CA LEU A 264 2.33 -11.87 -6.27
C LEU A 264 2.26 -12.01 -4.75
N GLN A 265 2.83 -11.05 -4.01
CA GLN A 265 2.78 -11.02 -2.55
C GLN A 265 1.45 -10.52 -1.98
N ILE A 266 0.58 -9.86 -2.77
CA ILE A 266 -0.54 -9.09 -2.22
C ILE A 266 -1.93 -9.52 -2.73
N GLY A 267 -2.08 -10.06 -3.95
CA GLY A 267 -3.42 -10.11 -4.59
C GLY A 267 -4.30 -11.33 -4.33
N ILE A 268 -3.79 -12.56 -4.54
CA ILE A 268 -4.65 -13.76 -4.65
C ILE A 268 -3.97 -15.00 -4.04
N ILE A 269 -2.69 -15.19 -4.32
CA ILE A 269 -1.91 -16.32 -3.77
C ILE A 269 -1.84 -16.22 -2.25
N THR A 270 -1.71 -15.00 -1.73
CA THR A 270 -1.64 -14.72 -0.29
C THR A 270 -2.91 -15.13 0.40
N GLN A 271 -4.07 -14.57 0.04
CA GLN A 271 -5.36 -14.97 0.64
C GLN A 271 -5.63 -16.46 0.48
N PHE A 272 -5.39 -17.04 -0.70
CA PHE A 272 -5.57 -18.47 -0.93
C PHE A 272 -4.66 -19.35 -0.04
N ILE A 273 -3.39 -18.98 0.13
CA ILE A 273 -2.46 -19.67 1.03
C ILE A 273 -2.85 -19.44 2.49
N PHE A 274 -3.25 -18.23 2.87
CA PHE A 274 -3.73 -17.90 4.22
C PHE A 274 -4.99 -18.68 4.59
N ASP A 275 -5.93 -18.84 3.67
CA ASP A 275 -7.16 -19.59 3.88
C ASP A 275 -6.87 -21.10 4.01
N ILE A 276 -5.99 -21.65 3.17
CA ILE A 276 -5.56 -23.06 3.27
C ILE A 276 -4.78 -23.32 4.56
N ILE A 277 -3.79 -22.48 4.89
CA ILE A 277 -2.98 -22.64 6.10
C ILE A 277 -3.83 -22.37 7.35
N GLY A 278 -4.75 -21.42 7.30
CA GLY A 278 -5.73 -21.15 8.36
C GLY A 278 -6.65 -22.34 8.60
N ALA A 279 -7.13 -22.99 7.52
CA ALA A 279 -7.97 -24.18 7.60
C ALA A 279 -7.23 -25.41 8.14
N ILE A 280 -5.94 -25.59 7.80
CA ILE A 280 -5.15 -26.76 8.21
C ILE A 280 -4.50 -26.57 9.58
N PHE A 281 -4.03 -25.36 9.89
CA PHE A 281 -3.17 -25.06 11.05
C PHE A 281 -3.78 -24.04 12.02
N GLY A 282 -5.06 -23.71 11.91
CA GLY A 282 -5.80 -22.97 12.95
C GLY A 282 -5.32 -21.56 13.24
N GLY A 283 -4.77 -20.85 12.24
CA GLY A 283 -4.37 -19.44 12.38
C GLY A 283 -2.90 -19.18 12.73
N LEU A 284 -2.00 -20.16 12.53
CA LEU A 284 -0.55 -19.99 12.63
C LEU A 284 0.01 -19.16 11.45
N VAL A 285 -0.30 -17.86 11.45
CA VAL A 285 0.02 -16.89 10.38
C VAL A 285 1.52 -16.83 10.06
N PHE A 286 2.40 -17.09 11.01
CA PHE A 286 3.85 -17.06 10.76
C PHE A 286 4.32 -18.15 9.78
N LEU A 287 3.58 -19.26 9.64
CA LEU A 287 3.93 -20.34 8.70
C LEU A 287 3.86 -19.88 7.24
N VAL A 288 3.02 -18.89 6.95
CA VAL A 288 2.93 -18.29 5.61
C VAL A 288 4.26 -17.68 5.19
N GLN A 289 4.98 -17.04 6.12
CA GLN A 289 6.27 -16.42 5.83
C GLN A 289 7.34 -17.46 5.47
N TYR A 290 7.34 -18.62 6.14
CA TYR A 290 8.23 -19.74 5.80
C TYR A 290 7.93 -20.33 4.42
N VAL A 291 6.66 -20.39 4.03
CA VAL A 291 6.25 -20.81 2.69
C VAL A 291 6.76 -19.82 1.63
N TYR A 292 6.68 -18.50 1.86
CA TYR A 292 7.24 -17.51 0.94
C TYR A 292 8.76 -17.63 0.77
N ILE A 293 9.49 -17.83 1.87
CA ILE A 293 10.95 -18.04 1.85
C ILE A 293 11.31 -19.25 0.98
N LEU A 294 10.47 -20.30 0.96
CA LEU A 294 10.67 -21.48 0.11
C LEU A 294 10.23 -21.24 -1.35
N LEU A 295 9.10 -20.56 -1.57
CA LEU A 295 8.51 -20.38 -2.90
C LEU A 295 9.32 -19.41 -3.77
N ILE A 296 9.88 -18.34 -3.21
CA ILE A 296 10.62 -17.33 -3.98
C ILE A 296 11.83 -17.94 -4.73
N PRO A 297 12.74 -18.71 -4.07
CA PRO A 297 13.84 -19.39 -4.76
C PRO A 297 13.36 -20.43 -5.77
N LEU A 298 12.28 -21.16 -5.46
CA LEU A 298 11.77 -22.23 -6.31
C LEU A 298 11.16 -21.67 -7.59
N PHE A 299 10.42 -20.57 -7.50
CA PHE A 299 9.93 -19.82 -8.67
C PHE A 299 11.08 -19.22 -9.47
N GLY A 300 12.08 -18.63 -8.80
CA GLY A 300 13.29 -18.13 -9.46
C GLY A 300 13.98 -19.23 -10.27
N PHE A 301 14.17 -20.40 -9.68
CA PHE A 301 14.76 -21.56 -10.36
C PHE A 301 13.89 -22.07 -11.53
N ALA A 302 12.56 -22.12 -11.35
CA ALA A 302 11.64 -22.51 -12.41
C ALA A 302 11.70 -21.56 -13.62
N ILE A 303 11.73 -20.25 -13.38
CA ILE A 303 11.88 -19.22 -14.42
C ILE A 303 13.23 -19.37 -15.14
N ILE A 304 14.32 -19.54 -14.39
CA ILE A 304 15.65 -19.76 -14.98
C ILE A 304 15.64 -20.99 -15.89
N LYS A 305 15.11 -22.11 -15.40
CA LYS A 305 15.02 -23.37 -16.16
C LYS A 305 14.12 -23.22 -17.40
N PHE A 306 13.03 -22.46 -17.29
CA PHE A 306 12.14 -22.16 -18.40
C PHE A 306 12.84 -21.32 -19.48
N LEU A 307 13.54 -20.25 -19.08
CA LEU A 307 14.30 -19.39 -20.00
C LEU A 307 15.43 -20.17 -20.70
N GLN A 308 16.16 -21.02 -19.96
CA GLN A 308 17.18 -21.89 -20.53
C GLN A 308 16.60 -22.84 -21.59
N LYS A 309 15.46 -23.47 -21.30
CA LYS A 309 14.82 -24.44 -22.22
C LYS A 309 14.22 -23.76 -23.46
N PHE A 310 13.60 -22.60 -23.31
CA PHE A 310 12.82 -21.97 -24.38
C PHE A 310 13.62 -20.99 -25.24
N VAL A 311 14.51 -20.19 -24.63
CA VAL A 311 15.30 -19.16 -25.32
C VAL A 311 16.70 -19.68 -25.69
N PHE A 312 17.32 -20.51 -24.85
CA PHE A 312 18.72 -20.96 -24.99
C PHE A 312 18.91 -22.41 -25.44
N ASN A 313 17.95 -22.99 -26.19
CA ASN A 313 18.18 -24.30 -26.79
C ASN A 313 19.22 -24.20 -27.92
N THR A 314 20.47 -24.52 -27.59
CA THR A 314 21.63 -24.48 -28.49
C THR A 314 21.43 -25.28 -29.77
N LYS A 315 20.72 -26.41 -29.72
CA LYS A 315 20.41 -27.25 -30.89
C LYS A 315 19.46 -26.57 -31.87
N SER A 316 18.41 -25.92 -31.34
CA SER A 316 17.45 -25.15 -32.15
C SER A 316 18.10 -23.90 -32.75
N GLN A 317 18.95 -23.22 -31.99
CA GLN A 317 19.70 -22.06 -32.48
C GLN A 317 20.71 -22.46 -33.57
N ALA A 318 21.45 -23.56 -33.40
CA ALA A 318 22.39 -24.07 -34.41
C ALA A 318 21.67 -24.45 -35.71
N ALA A 319 20.54 -25.17 -35.63
CA ALA A 319 19.74 -25.51 -36.80
C ALA A 319 19.25 -24.27 -37.57
N LYS A 320 18.74 -23.25 -36.86
CA LYS A 320 18.30 -21.98 -37.47
C LYS A 320 19.45 -21.21 -38.12
N ARG A 321 20.65 -21.22 -37.53
CA ARG A 321 21.84 -20.55 -38.08
C ARG A 321 22.33 -21.24 -39.35
N VAL A 322 22.38 -22.57 -39.35
CA VAL A 322 22.79 -23.36 -40.52
C VAL A 322 21.82 -23.20 -41.69
N GLN A 323 20.50 -23.18 -41.43
CA GLN A 323 19.49 -22.88 -42.46
C GLN A 323 19.64 -21.50 -43.10
N LYS A 324 20.22 -20.53 -42.39
CA LYS A 324 20.46 -19.16 -42.86
C LYS A 324 21.88 -18.93 -43.37
N SER A 325 22.68 -19.99 -43.54
CA SER A 325 24.09 -19.91 -43.92
C SER A 325 24.90 -19.01 -42.99
N GLN A 326 24.68 -19.13 -41.67
CA GLN A 326 25.36 -18.36 -40.64
C GLN A 326 26.29 -19.24 -39.81
N CYS A 327 27.38 -18.65 -39.30
CA CYS A 327 28.29 -19.33 -38.40
C CYS A 327 27.57 -19.82 -37.12
N ILE A 328 27.79 -21.08 -36.75
CA ILE A 328 27.18 -21.69 -35.56
C ILE A 328 27.58 -20.95 -34.27
N ASN A 329 28.78 -20.36 -34.22
CA ASN A 329 29.28 -19.65 -33.04
C ASN A 329 28.89 -18.16 -33.05
N CYS A 330 29.35 -17.38 -34.05
CA CYS A 330 29.20 -15.92 -34.07
C CYS A 330 28.00 -15.39 -34.86
N ALA A 331 27.19 -16.27 -35.47
CA ALA A 331 25.98 -15.93 -36.25
C ALA A 331 26.18 -14.99 -37.46
N LYS A 332 27.43 -14.72 -37.88
CA LYS A 332 27.72 -13.99 -39.13
C LYS A 332 27.45 -14.87 -40.34
N THR A 333 26.91 -14.30 -41.41
CA THR A 333 26.69 -14.99 -42.69
C THR A 333 28.03 -15.45 -43.27
N ILE A 334 28.07 -16.68 -43.74
CA ILE A 334 29.23 -17.37 -44.32
C ILE A 334 28.83 -17.98 -45.65
N LYS A 335 29.80 -18.35 -46.49
CA LYS A 335 29.47 -19.11 -47.70
C LYS A 335 29.06 -20.53 -47.30
N ASN A 336 28.18 -21.12 -48.11
CA ASN A 336 27.79 -22.51 -47.92
C ASN A 336 29.05 -23.38 -47.94
N GLN A 337 29.15 -24.25 -46.94
CA GLN A 337 30.22 -25.24 -46.75
C GLN A 337 31.56 -24.73 -46.17
N ASP A 338 31.70 -23.47 -45.77
CA ASP A 338 32.92 -22.98 -45.11
C ASP A 338 33.23 -23.76 -43.81
N ALA A 339 34.36 -24.48 -43.78
CA ALA A 339 34.77 -25.29 -42.63
C ALA A 339 35.15 -24.43 -41.41
N HIS A 340 35.82 -23.31 -41.65
CA HIS A 340 36.13 -22.30 -40.65
C HIS A 340 35.37 -21.01 -40.94
N CYS A 341 34.86 -20.36 -39.91
CA CYS A 341 34.24 -19.05 -40.08
C CYS A 341 35.30 -17.98 -40.35
N PRO A 342 35.22 -17.21 -41.46
CA PRO A 342 36.16 -16.14 -41.78
C PRO A 342 36.09 -14.95 -40.80
N HIS A 343 35.02 -14.85 -40.01
CA HIS A 343 34.83 -13.76 -39.05
C HIS A 343 35.33 -14.08 -37.63
N CYS A 344 35.41 -15.35 -37.23
CA CYS A 344 35.78 -15.74 -35.86
C CYS A 344 36.71 -16.96 -35.75
N GLY A 345 37.11 -17.58 -36.86
CA GLY A 345 38.01 -18.74 -36.89
C GLY A 345 37.38 -20.07 -36.46
N TYR A 346 36.13 -20.07 -36.00
CA TYR A 346 35.48 -21.27 -35.45
C TYR A 346 35.31 -22.38 -36.49
N TYR A 347 35.76 -23.60 -36.16
CA TYR A 347 35.56 -24.81 -36.98
C TYR A 347 34.17 -25.42 -36.76
N GLN A 348 33.41 -25.55 -37.85
CA GLN A 348 31.96 -25.77 -37.82
C GLN A 348 31.52 -27.24 -37.90
N TYR A 349 32.42 -28.14 -38.27
CA TYR A 349 32.10 -29.55 -38.50
C TYR A 349 32.57 -30.46 -37.37
N VAL A 350 31.92 -31.60 -37.24
CA VAL A 350 32.32 -32.75 -36.43
C VAL A 350 32.10 -34.01 -37.26
N GLU A 351 32.91 -35.03 -37.06
CA GLU A 351 32.73 -36.33 -37.70
C GLU A 351 31.51 -37.06 -37.11
N CYS A 352 30.66 -37.63 -37.97
CA CYS A 352 29.54 -38.45 -37.51
C CYS A 352 30.01 -39.85 -37.10
N HIS A 353 29.69 -40.29 -35.88
CA HIS A 353 30.07 -41.63 -35.39
C HIS A 353 29.51 -42.80 -36.21
N HIS A 354 28.42 -42.60 -36.96
CA HIS A 354 27.76 -43.68 -37.71
C HIS A 354 28.22 -43.77 -39.17
N CYS A 355 28.29 -42.64 -39.88
CA CYS A 355 28.65 -42.62 -41.30
C CYS A 355 30.04 -42.05 -41.58
N HIS A 356 30.77 -41.61 -40.56
CA HIS A 356 32.11 -40.99 -40.65
C HIS A 356 32.19 -39.74 -41.54
N GLU A 357 31.05 -39.23 -42.01
CA GLU A 357 30.98 -37.97 -42.76
C GLU A 357 30.98 -36.76 -41.83
N LEU A 358 31.53 -35.65 -42.31
CA LEU A 358 31.51 -34.37 -41.59
C LEU A 358 30.09 -33.80 -41.55
N THR A 359 29.60 -33.54 -40.35
CA THR A 359 28.31 -32.91 -40.07
C THR A 359 28.49 -31.65 -39.22
N TYR A 360 27.53 -30.74 -39.25
CA TYR A 360 27.60 -29.51 -38.45
C TYR A 360 27.52 -29.80 -36.94
N LYS A 361 28.37 -29.12 -36.15
CA LYS A 361 28.34 -29.17 -34.67
C LYS A 361 27.00 -28.67 -34.13
N ASN A 362 26.58 -29.22 -32.98
CA ASN A 362 25.35 -28.85 -32.27
C ASN A 362 24.03 -29.10 -33.03
N LEU A 363 24.04 -29.75 -34.19
CA LEU A 363 22.80 -30.23 -34.81
C LEU A 363 22.27 -31.45 -34.06
N PRO A 364 20.93 -31.62 -33.98
CA PRO A 364 20.34 -32.80 -33.35
C PRO A 364 20.61 -34.10 -34.13
N TYR A 365 20.75 -34.01 -35.45
CA TYR A 365 20.93 -35.16 -36.35
C TYR A 365 22.05 -34.89 -37.36
N CYS A 366 22.66 -35.95 -37.89
CA CYS A 366 23.59 -35.85 -39.01
C CYS A 366 22.82 -35.46 -40.29
N TYR A 367 23.34 -34.49 -41.05
CA TYR A 367 22.68 -34.06 -42.30
C TYR A 367 22.86 -35.06 -43.46
N HIS A 368 23.80 -36.01 -43.33
CA HIS A 368 24.05 -37.06 -44.32
C HIS A 368 23.24 -38.33 -44.09
N CYS A 369 23.26 -38.88 -42.86
CA CYS A 369 22.66 -40.18 -42.56
C CYS A 369 21.43 -40.11 -41.62
N GLY A 370 21.10 -38.94 -41.08
CA GLY A 370 19.95 -38.77 -40.19
C GLY A 370 20.13 -39.33 -38.77
N THR A 371 21.25 -39.98 -38.46
CA THR A 371 21.54 -40.51 -37.12
C THR A 371 21.66 -39.38 -36.10
N ALA A 372 21.09 -39.58 -34.90
CA ALA A 372 21.16 -38.61 -33.82
C ALA A 372 22.61 -38.35 -33.41
N GLN A 373 22.99 -37.07 -33.26
CA GLN A 373 24.31 -36.71 -32.74
C GLN A 373 24.26 -36.73 -31.21
N THR A 374 24.96 -37.68 -30.58
CA THR A 374 25.22 -37.71 -29.14
C THR A 374 26.52 -36.94 -28.88
N TYR A 375 26.39 -35.68 -28.47
CA TYR A 375 27.54 -34.92 -27.98
C TYR A 375 27.54 -35.03 -26.45
N ASP A 376 28.55 -35.68 -25.88
CA ASP A 376 28.89 -35.48 -24.47
C ASP A 376 29.41 -34.05 -24.33
N SER A 377 28.80 -33.32 -23.39
CA SER A 377 28.98 -31.87 -23.21
C SER A 377 30.39 -31.51 -22.76
#